data_AF-Q9H8P0-F1
#
_entry.id   AF-Q9H8P0-F1
#
_cell.length_a   1.000
_cell.length_b   1.000
_cell.length_c   1.000
_cell.angle_alpha   90.00
_cell.angle_beta   90.00
_cell.angle_gamma   90.00
#
_symmetry.space_group_name_H-M   'P 1'
#
loop_
_entity.id
_entity.type
_entity.pdbx_description
1 polymer ?
#
loop_
_entity_poly.entity_id
_entity_poly.type
_entity_poly.pdbx_seq_one_letter_code
_entity_poly.pdbx_strand_id
1 'polypeptide(L)'
;MAPWAEAEHSALNPLRAVWLTLTAAFLLTLLLQLLPPGLLPGCAIFQDLIRYGKTKCGEPSRPAACRAFDVPKRYFSHFYIISVLWNGFLLWCLTQSLFLGAPFPSWLHGLLRILGAAQFQGGELALSAFLVLVFLWLHSLRRLFECLYVSVFSNVMIHVVQYCFGLVYYVLVGLTVLSQVPMDGRNAYITGKNLLMQARWFHILGMMMFIWSSAHQYKCHVILGNLRKNKAGVVIHCNHRIPFGDWFEYVSSPNYLAELMIYVSMAVTFGFHNLTWWLVVTNVFFNQALSAFLSHQFYKSKFVSYPKHRKAFLPFLF
;
A
#
# COMPACT_ATOMS: atom_id res chain seq x y z
N MET A 1 -6.80 -30.29 -30.01
CA MET A 1 -7.28 -29.10 -29.25
C MET A 1 -6.89 -29.31 -27.80
N ALA A 2 -5.95 -28.52 -27.27
CA ALA A 2 -5.42 -28.72 -25.93
C ALA A 2 -6.42 -28.18 -24.87
N PRO A 3 -6.96 -29.01 -23.97
CA PRO A 3 -7.97 -28.59 -22.98
C PRO A 3 -7.37 -27.79 -21.80
N TRP A 4 -6.16 -27.24 -21.93
CA TRP A 4 -5.41 -26.66 -20.81
C TRP A 4 -5.45 -25.13 -20.78
N ALA A 5 -5.96 -24.50 -21.84
CA ALA A 5 -6.13 -23.05 -21.90
C ALA A 5 -7.47 -22.56 -21.27
N GLU A 6 -8.41 -23.47 -21.00
CA GLU A 6 -9.76 -23.10 -20.51
C GLU A 6 -9.93 -23.16 -18.99
N ALA A 7 -8.96 -23.69 -18.23
CA ALA A 7 -9.08 -23.85 -16.78
C ALA A 7 -8.68 -22.61 -15.96
N GLU A 8 -8.00 -21.61 -16.55
CA GLU A 8 -7.53 -20.43 -15.79
C GLU A 8 -8.60 -19.36 -15.55
N HIS A 9 -9.79 -19.47 -16.15
CA HIS A 9 -10.77 -18.38 -16.20
C HIS A 9 -11.97 -18.50 -15.23
N SER A 10 -12.15 -19.60 -14.47
CA SER A 10 -13.48 -19.89 -13.89
C SER A 10 -13.62 -19.83 -12.34
N ALA A 11 -12.54 -19.89 -11.55
CA ALA A 11 -12.67 -19.77 -10.09
C ALA A 11 -11.99 -18.49 -9.58
N LEU A 12 -12.81 -17.53 -9.17
CA LEU A 12 -12.37 -16.31 -8.49
C LEU A 12 -11.77 -16.72 -7.14
N ASN A 13 -10.44 -16.90 -7.11
CA ASN A 13 -9.78 -17.41 -5.91
C ASN A 13 -10.05 -16.48 -4.70
N PRO A 14 -10.10 -16.99 -3.46
CA PRO A 14 -10.52 -16.20 -2.30
C PRO A 14 -9.71 -14.92 -2.12
N LEU A 15 -8.41 -14.96 -2.43
CA LEU A 15 -7.55 -13.80 -2.35
C LEU A 15 -7.91 -12.70 -3.36
N ARG A 16 -8.17 -13.06 -4.63
CA ARG A 16 -8.64 -12.13 -5.66
C ARG A 16 -10.00 -11.57 -5.27
N ALA A 17 -10.89 -12.38 -4.66
CA ALA A 17 -12.18 -11.91 -4.15
C ALA A 17 -11.99 -10.82 -3.10
N VAL A 18 -11.12 -11.05 -2.11
CA VAL A 18 -10.80 -10.05 -1.07
C VAL A 18 -10.30 -8.75 -1.71
N TRP A 19 -9.32 -8.83 -2.61
CA TRP A 19 -8.78 -7.63 -3.26
C TRP A 19 -9.81 -6.89 -4.11
N LEU A 20 -10.67 -7.61 -4.84
CA LEU A 20 -11.77 -7.02 -5.61
C LEU A 20 -12.79 -6.33 -4.70
N THR A 21 -13.21 -6.96 -3.60
CA THR A 21 -14.15 -6.35 -2.65
C THR A 21 -13.56 -5.08 -2.03
N LEU A 22 -12.30 -5.13 -1.59
CA LEU A 22 -11.63 -3.94 -1.04
C LEU A 22 -11.52 -2.82 -2.08
N THR A 23 -11.19 -3.17 -3.32
CA THR A 23 -11.08 -2.21 -4.44
C THR A 23 -12.43 -1.56 -4.73
N ALA A 24 -13.49 -2.36 -4.82
CA ALA A 24 -14.85 -1.87 -5.04
C ALA A 24 -15.30 -0.93 -3.90
N ALA A 25 -14.96 -1.26 -2.64
CA ALA A 25 -15.29 -0.42 -1.49
C ALA A 25 -14.60 0.95 -1.56
N PHE A 26 -13.29 1.00 -1.88
CA PHE A 26 -12.57 2.27 -2.04
C PHE A 26 -13.05 3.08 -3.24
N LEU A 27 -13.30 2.43 -4.38
CA LEU A 27 -13.84 3.08 -5.57
C LEU A 27 -15.21 3.68 -5.29
N LEU A 28 -16.15 2.90 -4.73
CA LEU A 28 -17.47 3.39 -4.36
C LEU A 28 -17.36 4.58 -3.41
N THR A 29 -16.52 4.48 -2.38
CA THR A 29 -16.30 5.58 -1.44
C THR A 29 -15.78 6.84 -2.13
N LEU A 30 -14.80 6.70 -3.04
CA LEU A 30 -14.27 7.82 -3.83
C LEU A 30 -15.36 8.46 -4.69
N LEU A 31 -16.15 7.66 -5.41
CA LEU A 31 -17.25 8.16 -6.24
C LEU A 31 -18.27 8.93 -5.40
N LEU A 32 -18.64 8.41 -4.22
CA LEU A 32 -19.55 9.10 -3.30
C LEU A 32 -18.98 10.45 -2.82
N GLN A 33 -17.66 10.57 -2.64
CA GLN A 33 -17.01 11.85 -2.27
C GLN A 33 -16.89 12.84 -3.44
N LEU A 34 -16.94 12.38 -4.68
CA LEU A 34 -16.89 13.22 -5.88
C LEU A 34 -18.28 13.80 -6.24
N LEU A 35 -19.36 13.25 -5.67
CA LEU A 35 -20.71 13.79 -5.87
C LEU A 35 -20.85 15.19 -5.27
N PRO A 36 -21.70 16.06 -5.85
CA PRO A 36 -21.97 17.39 -5.31
C PRO A 36 -22.46 17.34 -3.86
N PRO A 37 -22.06 18.31 -3.01
CA PRO A 37 -22.60 18.43 -1.67
C PRO A 37 -24.13 18.50 -1.70
N GLY A 38 -24.81 17.60 -0.97
CA GLY A 38 -26.27 17.57 -0.87
C GLY A 38 -26.97 16.40 -1.56
N LEU A 39 -26.29 15.66 -2.45
CA LEU A 39 -26.90 14.49 -3.11
C LEU A 39 -27.06 13.27 -2.19
N LEU A 40 -26.23 13.19 -1.15
CA LEU A 40 -26.27 12.13 -0.15
C LEU A 40 -26.26 12.75 1.24
N PRO A 41 -27.14 12.31 2.15
CA PRO A 41 -27.03 12.70 3.55
C PRO A 41 -25.67 12.25 4.05
N GLY A 42 -24.84 13.21 4.49
CA GLY A 42 -23.53 12.93 5.04
C GLY A 42 -23.68 12.11 6.31
N CYS A 43 -23.63 10.78 6.19
CA CYS A 43 -23.65 9.91 7.36
C CYS A 43 -22.36 10.18 8.15
N ALA A 44 -22.50 10.77 9.34
CA ALA A 44 -21.36 11.16 10.17
C ALA A 44 -20.44 9.97 10.46
N ILE A 45 -21.01 8.77 10.64
CA ILE A 45 -20.24 7.54 10.85
C ILE A 45 -19.41 7.19 9.61
N PHE A 46 -20.01 7.30 8.41
CA PHE A 46 -19.31 7.03 7.16
C PHE A 46 -18.17 8.04 6.92
N GLN A 47 -18.44 9.33 7.13
CA GLN A 47 -17.41 10.37 7.02
C GLN A 47 -16.30 10.16 8.05
N ASP A 48 -16.65 9.71 9.27
CA ASP A 48 -15.68 9.43 10.31
C ASP A 48 -14.78 8.21 10.04
N LEU A 49 -15.33 7.22 9.31
CA LEU A 49 -14.62 6.02 8.92
C LEU A 49 -13.56 6.31 7.84
N ILE A 50 -13.87 7.19 6.89
CA ILE A 50 -13.02 7.45 5.72
C ILE A 50 -12.01 8.58 5.96
N ARG A 51 -12.36 9.56 6.80
CA ARG A 51 -11.50 10.71 7.09
C ARG A 51 -10.52 10.34 8.20
N TYR A 52 -9.29 10.85 8.12
CA TYR A 52 -8.30 10.65 9.15
C TYR A 52 -7.31 11.80 9.24
N GLY A 53 -6.81 12.01 10.46
CA GLY A 53 -5.91 13.10 10.75
C GLY A 53 -6.49 14.46 10.37
N LYS A 54 -5.80 15.17 9.47
CA LYS A 54 -6.13 16.56 9.10
C LYS A 54 -7.52 16.71 8.49
N THR A 55 -8.02 15.67 7.82
CA THR A 55 -9.33 15.69 7.16
C THR A 55 -10.49 15.53 8.15
N LYS A 56 -10.24 15.15 9.41
CA LYS A 56 -11.25 15.19 10.49
C LYS A 56 -11.36 16.56 11.18
N CYS A 57 -10.38 17.45 11.01
CA CYS A 57 -10.38 18.76 11.67
C CYS A 57 -11.20 19.78 10.87
N GLY A 58 -12.46 20.00 11.26
CA GLY A 58 -13.32 21.04 10.67
C GLY A 58 -14.83 20.78 10.75
N GLU A 59 -15.26 19.60 11.18
CA GLU A 59 -16.70 19.28 11.35
C GLU A 59 -17.21 19.68 12.75
N PRO A 60 -18.52 19.99 12.90
CA PRO A 60 -19.15 20.28 14.18
C PRO A 60 -18.92 19.13 15.18
N SER A 61 -19.00 19.41 16.48
CA SER A 61 -18.67 18.49 17.58
C SER A 61 -19.03 17.02 17.27
N ARG A 62 -18.01 16.22 16.91
CA ARG A 62 -18.18 14.81 16.54
C ARG A 62 -18.92 14.06 17.66
N PRO A 63 -19.90 13.19 17.31
CA PRO A 63 -20.61 12.38 18.28
C PRO A 63 -19.63 11.65 19.20
N ALA A 64 -19.91 11.60 20.50
CA ALA A 64 -19.03 10.95 21.48
C ALA A 64 -18.76 9.48 21.13
N ALA A 65 -19.77 8.78 20.60
CA ALA A 65 -19.65 7.41 20.12
C ALA A 65 -18.57 7.25 19.04
N CYS A 66 -18.46 8.18 18.09
CA CYS A 66 -17.43 8.12 17.05
C CYS A 66 -16.02 8.39 17.61
N ARG A 67 -15.92 9.28 18.60
CA ARG A 67 -14.66 9.59 19.29
C ARG A 67 -14.18 8.44 20.19
N ALA A 68 -15.07 7.61 20.71
CA ALA A 68 -14.71 6.44 21.51
C ALA A 68 -13.86 5.42 20.71
N PHE A 69 -13.99 5.42 19.38
CA PHE A 69 -13.26 4.55 18.47
C PHE A 69 -12.06 5.23 17.80
N ASP A 70 -11.65 6.41 18.26
CA ASP A 70 -10.46 7.07 17.76
C ASP A 70 -9.20 6.50 18.41
N VAL A 71 -8.21 6.15 17.58
CA VAL A 71 -6.86 5.81 18.04
C VAL A 71 -5.85 6.84 17.51
N PRO A 72 -4.75 7.10 18.25
CA PRO A 72 -3.73 8.05 17.83
C PRO A 72 -3.13 7.73 16.46
N LYS A 73 -3.02 8.71 15.55
CA LYS A 73 -2.42 8.52 14.22
C LYS A 73 -0.94 8.07 14.29
N ARG A 74 -0.23 8.36 15.38
CA ARG A 74 1.13 7.87 15.64
C ARG A 74 1.24 6.33 15.62
N TYR A 75 0.11 5.62 15.80
CA TYR A 75 0.03 4.17 15.69
C TYR A 75 0.15 3.65 14.25
N PHE A 76 0.28 4.53 13.24
CA PHE A 76 0.74 4.13 11.90
C PHE A 76 2.09 3.40 11.94
N SER A 77 2.95 3.69 12.92
CA SER A 77 4.19 2.93 13.14
C SER A 77 3.91 1.43 13.37
N HIS A 78 2.81 1.07 14.02
CA HIS A 78 2.46 -0.32 14.30
C HIS A 78 2.21 -1.13 13.02
N PHE A 79 1.64 -0.50 11.98
CA PHE A 79 1.42 -1.15 10.69
C PHE A 79 2.76 -1.62 10.10
N TYR A 80 3.77 -0.77 10.18
CA TYR A 80 5.08 -1.06 9.64
C TYR A 80 5.90 -1.99 10.55
N ILE A 81 5.71 -1.95 11.87
CA ILE A 81 6.28 -2.96 12.78
C ILE A 81 5.75 -4.35 12.40
N ILE A 82 4.43 -4.50 12.30
CA ILE A 82 3.83 -5.78 11.90
C ILE A 82 4.31 -6.18 10.52
N SER A 83 4.34 -5.26 9.56
CA SER A 83 4.81 -5.55 8.21
C SER A 83 6.25 -6.04 8.19
N VAL A 84 7.18 -5.37 8.91
CA VAL A 84 8.59 -5.77 8.96
C VAL A 84 8.75 -7.16 9.58
N LEU A 85 8.05 -7.44 10.67
CA LEU A 85 8.12 -8.73 11.35
C LEU A 85 7.49 -9.85 10.51
N TRP A 86 6.26 -9.63 10.04
CA TRP A 86 5.50 -10.63 9.28
C TRP A 86 6.11 -10.89 7.91
N ASN A 87 6.34 -9.85 7.11
CA ASN A 87 6.92 -10.02 5.77
C ASN A 87 8.40 -10.42 5.86
N GLY A 88 9.11 -10.08 6.94
CA GLY A 88 10.44 -10.60 7.23
C GLY A 88 10.41 -12.11 7.51
N PHE A 89 9.44 -12.58 8.28
CA PHE A 89 9.21 -14.01 8.50
C PHE A 89 8.85 -14.75 7.20
N LEU A 90 7.94 -14.21 6.39
CA LEU A 90 7.60 -14.82 5.10
C LEU A 90 8.81 -14.85 4.15
N LEU A 91 9.60 -13.78 4.12
CA LEU A 91 10.82 -13.71 3.32
C LEU A 91 11.86 -14.73 3.80
N TRP A 92 12.01 -14.90 5.11
CA TRP A 92 12.84 -15.94 5.70
C TRP A 92 12.39 -17.32 5.25
N CYS A 93 11.10 -17.65 5.40
CA CYS A 93 10.54 -18.93 4.94
C CYS A 93 10.78 -19.17 3.45
N LEU A 94 10.56 -18.16 2.60
CA LEU A 94 10.78 -18.28 1.16
C LEU A 94 12.26 -18.48 0.83
N THR A 95 13.15 -17.79 1.53
CA THR A 95 14.60 -17.96 1.39
C THR A 95 15.03 -19.37 1.76
N GLN A 96 14.56 -19.88 2.91
CA GLN A 96 14.85 -21.25 3.35
C GLN A 96 14.36 -22.28 2.31
N SER A 97 13.17 -22.06 1.73
CA SER A 97 12.65 -22.97 0.72
C SER A 97 13.40 -22.91 -0.61
N LEU A 98 13.70 -21.73 -1.12
CA LEU A 98 14.35 -21.56 -2.43
C LEU A 98 15.84 -21.95 -2.42
N PHE A 99 16.56 -21.67 -1.33
CA PHE A 99 18.02 -21.86 -1.28
C PHE A 99 18.46 -23.11 -0.51
N LEU A 100 17.66 -23.59 0.45
CA LEU A 100 18.00 -24.74 1.29
C LEU A 100 17.05 -25.92 1.10
N GLY A 101 16.02 -25.79 0.26
CA GLY A 101 15.03 -26.84 0.01
C GLY A 101 14.15 -27.16 1.22
N ALA A 102 14.09 -26.26 2.21
CA ALA A 102 13.28 -26.47 3.41
C ALA A 102 11.79 -26.23 3.11
N PRO A 103 10.87 -27.09 3.60
CA PRO A 103 9.44 -26.90 3.37
C PRO A 103 8.88 -25.74 4.17
N PHE A 104 7.83 -25.10 3.64
CA PHE A 104 7.05 -24.16 4.42
C PHE A 104 6.42 -24.83 5.64
N PRO A 105 6.26 -24.10 6.75
CA PRO A 105 5.49 -24.56 7.89
C PRO A 105 4.10 -25.04 7.45
N SER A 106 3.62 -26.14 8.03
CA SER A 106 2.35 -26.78 7.64
C SER A 106 1.16 -25.82 7.70
N TRP A 107 1.10 -25.00 8.75
CA TRP A 107 0.05 -23.99 8.91
C TRP A 107 0.09 -22.92 7.81
N LEU A 108 1.31 -22.50 7.40
CA LEU A 108 1.48 -21.47 6.38
C LEU A 108 1.08 -22.01 5.01
N HIS A 109 1.50 -23.23 4.69
CA HIS A 109 1.07 -23.90 3.46
C HIS A 109 -0.45 -24.12 3.44
N GLY A 110 -1.05 -24.54 4.56
CA GLY A 110 -2.50 -24.67 4.69
C GLY A 110 -3.24 -23.35 4.44
N LEU A 111 -2.72 -22.25 4.98
CA LEU A 111 -3.26 -20.91 4.76
C LEU A 111 -3.16 -20.48 3.30
N LEU A 112 -2.01 -20.67 2.66
CA LEU A 112 -1.82 -20.35 1.24
C LEU A 112 -2.77 -21.16 0.34
N ARG A 113 -3.01 -22.43 0.68
CA ARG A 113 -3.97 -23.29 -0.03
C ARG A 113 -5.40 -22.77 0.10
N ILE A 114 -5.81 -22.33 1.30
CA ILE A 114 -7.13 -21.72 1.54
C ILE A 114 -7.28 -20.42 0.75
N LEU A 115 -6.22 -19.61 0.65
CA LEU A 115 -6.22 -18.36 -0.11
C LEU A 115 -6.20 -18.58 -1.64
N GLY A 116 -6.09 -19.82 -2.09
CA GLY A 116 -6.10 -20.18 -3.51
C GLY A 116 -4.77 -19.93 -4.21
N ALA A 117 -3.65 -20.16 -3.52
CA ALA A 117 -2.34 -20.25 -4.16
C ALA A 117 -2.37 -21.41 -5.17
N ALA A 118 -2.14 -21.10 -6.45
CA ALA A 118 -2.16 -22.09 -7.51
C ALA A 118 -0.90 -22.98 -7.41
N GLN A 119 -1.11 -24.29 -7.38
CA GLN A 119 -0.01 -25.27 -7.20
C GLN A 119 0.94 -25.34 -8.41
N PHE A 120 0.50 -24.92 -9.60
CA PHE A 120 1.34 -24.91 -10.80
C PHE A 120 1.20 -23.58 -11.53
N GLN A 121 2.06 -22.62 -11.20
CA GLN A 121 2.28 -21.44 -12.04
C GLN A 121 3.66 -21.55 -12.69
N GLY A 122 3.76 -21.12 -13.96
CA GLY A 122 4.95 -21.30 -14.80
C GLY A 122 6.29 -20.91 -14.15
N GLY A 123 7.37 -21.50 -14.65
CA GLY A 123 8.69 -21.55 -14.01
C GLY A 123 9.44 -20.23 -13.76
N GLU A 124 8.87 -19.06 -14.07
CA GLU A 124 9.52 -17.75 -13.91
C GLU A 124 9.05 -16.96 -12.67
N LEU A 125 8.03 -17.46 -11.95
CA LEU A 125 7.45 -16.72 -10.83
C LEU A 125 8.26 -16.78 -9.53
N ALA A 126 9.18 -17.73 -9.35
CA ALA A 126 9.91 -17.88 -8.08
C ALA A 126 10.83 -16.67 -7.82
N LEU A 127 11.66 -16.27 -8.80
CA LEU A 127 12.50 -15.08 -8.66
C LEU A 127 11.66 -13.81 -8.54
N SER A 128 10.59 -13.69 -9.34
CA SER A 128 9.69 -12.55 -9.29
C SER A 128 9.09 -12.36 -7.89
N ALA A 129 8.51 -13.42 -7.33
CA ALA A 129 7.91 -13.40 -6.00
C ALA A 129 8.94 -13.13 -4.90
N PHE A 130 10.13 -13.73 -5.00
CA PHE A 130 11.23 -13.45 -4.07
C PHE A 130 11.62 -11.97 -4.08
N LEU A 131 11.86 -11.40 -5.26
CA LEU A 131 12.24 -9.98 -5.40
C LEU A 131 11.12 -9.05 -4.92
N VAL A 132 9.86 -9.32 -5.26
CA VAL A 132 8.74 -8.52 -4.77
C VAL A 132 8.62 -8.59 -3.25
N LEU A 133 8.85 -9.76 -2.64
CA LEU A 133 8.81 -9.89 -1.18
C LEU A 133 9.97 -9.14 -0.52
N VAL A 134 11.16 -9.15 -1.12
CA VAL A 134 12.28 -8.29 -0.72
C VAL A 134 11.92 -6.81 -0.82
N PHE A 135 11.30 -6.38 -1.93
CA PHE A 135 10.87 -4.98 -2.12
C PHE A 135 9.84 -4.56 -1.07
N LEU A 136 8.85 -5.42 -0.80
CA LEU A 136 7.84 -5.18 0.22
C LEU A 136 8.47 -5.05 1.62
N TRP A 137 9.43 -5.91 1.94
CA TRP A 137 10.13 -5.87 3.22
C TRP A 137 10.99 -4.60 3.36
N LEU A 138 11.78 -4.26 2.36
CA LEU A 138 12.61 -3.04 2.33
C LEU A 138 11.74 -1.77 2.38
N HIS A 139 10.63 -1.76 1.64
CA HIS A 139 9.64 -0.69 1.71
C HIS A 139 9.11 -0.54 3.14
N SER A 140 8.71 -1.64 3.78
CA SER A 140 8.18 -1.63 5.14
C SER A 140 9.21 -1.15 6.17
N LEU A 141 10.46 -1.59 6.03
CA LEU A 141 11.56 -1.17 6.90
C LEU A 141 11.82 0.34 6.77
N ARG A 142 11.87 0.85 5.53
CA ARG A 142 12.00 2.29 5.28
C ARG A 142 10.83 3.07 5.88
N ARG A 143 9.60 2.63 5.66
CA ARG A 143 8.41 3.31 6.19
C ARG A 143 8.36 3.29 7.72
N LEU A 144 8.83 2.22 8.35
CA LEU A 144 9.02 2.15 9.80
C LEU A 144 10.03 3.21 10.26
N PHE A 145 11.21 3.25 9.64
CA PHE A 145 12.22 4.26 9.93
C PHE A 145 11.68 5.69 9.76
N GLU A 146 10.97 5.95 8.65
CA GLU A 146 10.36 7.25 8.39
C GLU A 146 9.29 7.61 9.44
N CYS A 147 8.55 6.65 9.97
CA CYS A 147 7.61 6.90 11.06
C CYS A 147 8.33 7.26 12.35
N LEU A 148 9.41 6.57 12.69
CA LEU A 148 10.11 6.76 13.96
C LEU A 148 10.97 8.04 13.99
N TYR A 149 11.62 8.37 12.88
CA TYR A 149 12.68 9.39 12.87
C TYR A 149 12.40 10.60 11.97
N VAL A 150 11.64 10.42 10.88
CA VAL A 150 11.38 11.50 9.91
C VAL A 150 10.09 12.24 10.24
N SER A 151 9.02 11.48 10.48
CA SER A 151 7.65 11.97 10.64
C SER A 151 7.46 12.68 11.98
N VAL A 152 6.78 13.82 11.95
CA VAL A 152 6.36 14.53 13.16
C VAL A 152 4.86 14.32 13.32
N PHE A 153 4.47 13.45 14.25
CA PHE A 153 3.05 13.20 14.54
C PHE A 153 2.49 14.26 15.48
N SER A 154 1.25 14.67 15.20
CA SER A 154 0.46 15.53 16.07
C SER A 154 -0.67 14.71 16.74
N ASN A 155 -1.47 15.33 17.62
CA ASN A 155 -2.57 14.67 18.37
C ASN A 155 -3.80 14.35 17.49
N VAL A 156 -3.59 14.08 16.22
CA VAL A 156 -4.66 13.74 15.27
C VAL A 156 -4.95 12.25 15.34
N MET A 157 -6.21 11.90 15.08
CA MET A 157 -6.72 10.55 15.28
C MET A 157 -7.03 9.85 13.95
N ILE A 158 -7.06 8.53 13.99
CA ILE A 158 -7.58 7.62 12.95
C ILE A 158 -8.69 6.77 13.58
N HIS A 159 -9.66 6.33 12.79
CA HIS A 159 -10.71 5.45 13.30
C HIS A 159 -10.16 4.03 13.53
N VAL A 160 -10.64 3.31 14.55
CA VAL A 160 -10.17 1.96 14.90
C VAL A 160 -10.32 0.97 13.75
N VAL A 161 -11.37 1.08 12.94
CA VAL A 161 -11.58 0.22 11.78
C VAL A 161 -10.46 0.43 10.75
N GLN A 162 -10.03 1.68 10.52
CA GLN A 162 -8.91 1.97 9.65
C GLN A 162 -7.59 1.46 10.24
N TYR A 163 -7.45 1.53 11.57
CA TYR A 163 -6.31 0.94 12.27
C TYR A 163 -6.25 -0.57 12.06
N CYS A 164 -7.33 -1.30 12.32
CA CYS A 164 -7.42 -2.74 12.09
C CYS A 164 -7.18 -3.10 10.62
N PHE A 165 -7.77 -2.34 9.69
CA PHE A 165 -7.53 -2.51 8.26
C PHE A 165 -6.05 -2.37 7.91
N GLY A 166 -5.36 -1.35 8.43
CA GLY A 166 -3.92 -1.15 8.21
C GLY A 166 -3.07 -2.32 8.68
N LEU A 167 -3.40 -2.91 9.83
CA LEU A 167 -2.69 -4.10 10.34
C LEU A 167 -2.93 -5.32 9.43
N VAL A 168 -4.19 -5.61 9.10
CA VAL A 168 -4.57 -6.75 8.25
C VAL A 168 -4.01 -6.62 6.84
N TYR A 169 -3.97 -5.40 6.30
CA TYR A 169 -3.47 -5.12 4.96
C TYR A 169 -2.03 -5.60 4.77
N TYR A 170 -1.11 -5.27 5.68
CA TYR A 170 0.29 -5.69 5.54
C TYR A 170 0.50 -7.20 5.74
N VAL A 171 -0.39 -7.87 6.48
CA VAL A 171 -0.41 -9.34 6.55
C VAL A 171 -0.86 -9.93 5.21
N LEU A 172 -1.93 -9.39 4.65
CA LEU A 172 -2.55 -9.86 3.41
C LEU A 172 -1.65 -9.63 2.19
N VAL A 173 -0.97 -8.49 2.09
CA VAL A 173 -0.05 -8.20 0.98
C VAL A 173 1.10 -9.22 0.96
N GLY A 174 1.68 -9.55 2.11
CA GLY A 174 2.70 -10.59 2.23
C GLY A 174 2.25 -11.95 1.75
N LEU A 175 1.08 -12.37 2.23
CA LEU A 175 0.45 -13.62 1.81
C LEU A 175 0.13 -13.62 0.31
N THR A 176 -0.22 -12.46 -0.24
CA THR A 176 -0.50 -12.30 -1.67
C THR A 176 0.73 -12.49 -2.53
N VAL A 177 1.88 -11.96 -2.11
CA VAL A 177 3.16 -12.22 -2.80
C VAL A 177 3.50 -13.70 -2.72
N LEU A 178 3.42 -14.28 -1.51
CA LEU A 178 3.79 -15.67 -1.28
C LEU A 178 2.88 -16.67 -2.02
N SER A 179 1.60 -16.33 -2.22
CA SER A 179 0.66 -17.17 -2.97
C SER A 179 0.93 -17.21 -4.48
N GLN A 180 1.84 -16.36 -5.00
CA GLN A 180 2.29 -16.41 -6.40
C GLN A 180 3.52 -17.31 -6.59
N VAL A 181 4.09 -17.85 -5.51
CA VAL A 181 5.27 -18.72 -5.60
C VAL A 181 4.86 -20.08 -6.15
N PRO A 182 5.56 -20.61 -7.17
CA PRO A 182 5.32 -21.97 -7.65
C PRO A 182 5.69 -22.99 -6.56
N MET A 183 4.75 -23.84 -6.16
CA MET A 183 4.90 -24.77 -5.04
C MET A 183 4.67 -26.22 -5.45
N ASP A 184 5.61 -27.10 -5.10
CA ASP A 184 5.46 -28.56 -5.19
C ASP A 184 5.34 -29.12 -3.78
N GLY A 185 4.12 -29.53 -3.43
CA GLY A 185 3.74 -29.77 -2.05
C GLY A 185 4.01 -28.55 -1.17
N ARG A 186 4.84 -28.71 -0.14
CA ARG A 186 5.20 -27.63 0.81
C ARG A 186 6.45 -26.85 0.40
N ASN A 187 7.12 -27.22 -0.67
CA ASN A 187 8.36 -26.59 -1.11
C ASN A 187 8.07 -25.62 -2.26
N ALA A 188 8.65 -24.43 -2.21
CA ALA A 188 8.81 -23.62 -3.41
C ALA A 188 9.76 -24.35 -4.37
N TYR A 189 9.38 -24.53 -5.63
CA TYR A 189 10.25 -25.15 -6.62
C TYR A 189 10.80 -24.12 -7.60
N ILE A 190 12.01 -24.39 -8.09
CA ILE A 190 12.67 -23.60 -9.12
C ILE A 190 12.68 -24.45 -10.39
N THR A 191 12.10 -23.94 -11.48
CA THR A 191 12.29 -24.56 -12.78
C THR A 191 13.68 -24.20 -13.31
N GLY A 192 14.60 -25.18 -13.34
CA GLY A 192 15.97 -25.01 -13.85
C GLY A 192 17.05 -25.21 -12.78
N LYS A 193 18.32 -24.94 -13.14
CA LYS A 193 19.47 -25.21 -12.26
C LYS A 193 19.63 -24.20 -11.11
N ASN A 194 19.32 -22.92 -11.32
CA ASN A 194 19.55 -21.83 -10.36
C ASN A 194 18.52 -20.69 -10.48
N LEU A 195 18.18 -20.03 -9.36
CA LEU A 195 17.21 -18.92 -9.29
C LEU A 195 17.54 -17.75 -10.23
N LEU A 196 18.83 -17.38 -10.34
CA LEU A 196 19.28 -16.26 -11.17
C LEU A 196 19.07 -16.47 -12.67
N MET A 197 18.93 -17.72 -13.13
CA MET A 197 18.64 -18.00 -14.55
C MET A 197 17.20 -17.61 -14.94
N GLN A 198 16.32 -17.38 -13.95
CA GLN A 198 14.99 -16.81 -14.16
C GLN A 198 15.02 -15.29 -14.34
N ALA A 199 16.18 -14.63 -14.24
CA ALA A 199 16.27 -13.20 -14.46
C ALA A 199 15.82 -12.82 -15.88
N ARG A 200 15.13 -11.68 -15.96
CA ARG A 200 14.49 -11.13 -17.16
C ARG A 200 14.57 -9.61 -17.07
N TRP A 201 14.47 -8.92 -18.21
CA TRP A 201 14.57 -7.46 -18.29
C TRP A 201 13.58 -6.73 -17.36
N PHE A 202 12.37 -7.29 -17.17
CA PHE A 202 11.34 -6.69 -16.33
C PHE A 202 11.71 -6.69 -14.84
N HIS A 203 12.57 -7.61 -14.38
CA HIS A 203 13.09 -7.58 -13.01
C HIS A 203 14.01 -6.38 -12.79
N ILE A 204 14.85 -6.05 -13.78
CA ILE A 204 15.75 -4.89 -13.75
C ILE A 204 14.92 -3.60 -13.79
N LEU A 205 13.96 -3.51 -14.71
CA LEU A 205 13.07 -2.36 -14.79
C LEU A 205 12.27 -2.16 -13.50
N GLY A 206 11.69 -3.22 -12.96
CA GLY A 206 10.95 -3.20 -11.69
C GLY A 206 11.80 -2.74 -10.52
N MET A 207 13.06 -3.20 -10.41
CA MET A 207 14.03 -2.74 -9.41
C MET A 207 14.32 -1.24 -9.56
N MET A 208 14.61 -0.75 -10.77
CA MET A 208 14.90 0.66 -11.01
C MET A 208 13.71 1.55 -10.64
N MET A 209 12.50 1.15 -11.05
CA MET A 209 11.26 1.85 -10.70
C MET A 209 11.01 1.84 -9.19
N PHE A 210 11.29 0.73 -8.50
CA PHE A 210 11.15 0.61 -7.06
C PHE A 210 12.06 1.60 -6.32
N ILE A 211 13.34 1.65 -6.69
CA ILE A 211 14.33 2.55 -6.07
C ILE A 211 13.95 4.01 -6.32
N TRP A 212 13.61 4.36 -7.56
CA TRP A 212 13.25 5.73 -7.93
C TRP A 212 11.99 6.23 -7.18
N SER A 213 10.93 5.41 -7.18
CA SER A 213 9.68 5.74 -6.48
C SER A 213 9.89 5.83 -4.97
N SER A 214 10.72 4.93 -4.42
CA SER A 214 11.10 4.95 -3.01
C SER A 214 11.85 6.21 -2.60
N ALA A 215 12.77 6.69 -3.44
CA ALA A 215 13.52 7.92 -3.18
C ALA A 215 12.60 9.14 -3.16
N HIS A 216 11.69 9.26 -4.13
CA HIS A 216 10.71 10.35 -4.18
C HIS A 216 9.74 10.31 -3.01
N GLN A 217 9.27 9.12 -2.62
CA GLN A 217 8.41 8.99 -1.45
C GLN A 217 9.12 9.46 -0.17
N TYR A 218 10.35 9.00 0.06
CA TYR A 218 11.15 9.41 1.20
C TYR A 218 11.34 10.93 1.23
N LYS A 219 11.73 11.52 0.10
CA LYS A 219 11.91 12.97 -0.04
C LYS A 219 10.63 13.74 0.30
N CYS A 220 9.46 13.26 -0.16
CA CYS A 220 8.18 13.85 0.20
C CYS A 220 7.91 13.80 1.71
N HIS A 221 8.23 12.68 2.38
CA HIS A 221 8.08 12.57 3.84
C HIS A 221 9.05 13.47 4.61
N VAL A 222 10.29 13.63 4.12
CA VAL A 222 11.26 14.58 4.69
C VAL A 222 10.75 16.01 4.57
N ILE A 223 10.23 16.41 3.41
CA ILE A 223 9.61 17.74 3.22
C ILE A 223 8.48 17.94 4.23
N LEU A 224 7.55 16.99 4.34
CA LEU A 224 6.43 17.08 5.28
C LEU A 224 6.87 17.14 6.75
N GLY A 225 7.91 16.39 7.13
CA GLY A 225 8.49 16.43 8.47
C GLY A 225 9.16 17.77 8.78
N ASN A 226 9.95 18.29 7.83
CA ASN A 226 10.68 19.55 7.97
C ASN A 226 9.74 20.77 8.04
N LEU A 227 8.53 20.69 7.47
CA LEU A 227 7.51 21.73 7.69
C LEU A 227 7.08 21.88 9.15
N ARG A 228 7.47 20.98 10.06
CA ARG A 228 7.16 21.06 11.49
C ARG A 228 8.41 21.24 12.36
N LYS A 229 9.60 21.15 11.75
CA LYS A 229 10.91 21.27 12.41
C LYS A 229 11.54 22.62 12.07
N ASN A 230 12.38 23.14 12.96
CA ASN A 230 13.30 24.24 12.62
C ASN A 230 14.59 23.69 11.96
N LYS A 231 15.53 24.59 11.63
CA LYS A 231 16.83 24.20 11.02
C LYS A 231 17.68 23.29 11.93
N ALA A 232 17.47 23.34 13.24
CA ALA A 232 18.13 22.46 14.21
C ALA A 232 17.42 21.10 14.37
N GLY A 233 16.36 20.82 13.61
CA GLY A 233 15.59 19.58 13.68
C GLY A 233 14.57 19.53 14.83
N VAL A 234 14.46 20.59 15.63
CA VAL A 234 13.53 20.66 16.78
C VAL A 234 12.13 20.95 16.27
N VAL A 235 11.15 20.20 16.78
CA VAL A 235 9.73 20.41 16.46
C VAL A 235 9.26 21.73 17.08
N ILE A 236 8.88 22.68 16.22
CA ILE A 236 8.45 24.03 16.65
C ILE A 236 6.93 24.18 16.68
N HIS A 237 6.21 23.45 15.83
CA HIS A 237 4.76 23.44 15.83
C HIS A 237 4.20 22.22 15.09
N CYS A 238 2.96 21.87 15.41
CA CYS A 238 2.21 20.81 14.74
C CYS A 238 1.23 21.33 13.67
N ASN A 239 1.25 22.63 13.40
CA ASN A 239 0.37 23.27 12.42
C ASN A 239 0.68 22.80 11.00
N HIS A 240 -0.37 22.67 10.19
CA HIS A 240 -0.22 22.36 8.77
C HIS A 240 0.31 23.58 8.03
N ARG A 241 1.21 23.35 7.07
CA ARG A 241 1.73 24.34 6.12
C ARG A 241 1.63 23.77 4.70
N ILE A 242 1.68 24.65 3.70
CA ILE A 242 1.70 24.22 2.29
C ILE A 242 3.08 23.63 1.98
N PRO A 243 3.16 22.37 1.52
CA PRO A 243 4.43 21.78 1.11
C PRO A 243 4.88 22.28 -0.26
N PHE A 244 6.18 22.48 -0.42
CA PHE A 244 6.83 22.87 -1.68
C PHE A 244 8.07 22.00 -1.90
N GLY A 245 8.48 21.87 -3.16
CA GLY A 245 9.59 21.05 -3.60
C GLY A 245 9.18 19.65 -4.04
N ASP A 246 10.01 19.08 -4.91
CA ASP A 246 9.76 17.77 -5.54
C ASP A 246 8.39 17.73 -6.24
N TRP A 247 7.69 16.59 -6.19
CA TRP A 247 6.40 16.45 -6.86
C TRP A 247 5.26 17.23 -6.19
N PHE A 248 5.49 17.88 -5.04
CA PHE A 248 4.48 18.77 -4.48
C PHE A 248 4.14 19.91 -5.43
N GLU A 249 5.02 20.27 -6.36
CA GLU A 249 4.72 21.33 -7.34
C GLU A 249 3.58 20.99 -8.30
N TYR A 250 3.26 19.70 -8.48
CA TYR A 250 2.22 19.25 -9.41
C TYR A 250 0.98 18.71 -8.69
N VAL A 251 1.18 18.01 -7.56
CA VAL A 251 0.10 17.34 -6.84
C VAL A 251 0.16 17.60 -5.34
N SER A 252 -0.97 17.46 -4.68
CA SER A 252 -1.12 17.75 -3.25
C SER A 252 -0.60 16.63 -2.36
N SER A 253 -0.61 15.40 -2.87
CA SER A 253 -0.22 14.20 -2.14
C SER A 253 0.76 13.33 -2.96
N PRO A 254 1.94 13.86 -3.34
CA PRO A 254 2.92 13.13 -4.15
C PRO A 254 3.48 11.89 -3.46
N ASN A 255 3.52 11.86 -2.12
CA ASN A 255 3.91 10.68 -1.36
C ASN A 255 2.96 9.49 -1.60
N TYR A 256 1.69 9.76 -1.90
CA TYR A 256 0.72 8.74 -2.30
C TYR A 256 0.93 8.31 -3.75
N LEU A 257 1.28 9.23 -4.64
CA LEU A 257 1.63 8.89 -6.03
C LEU A 257 2.88 8.00 -6.05
N ALA A 258 3.89 8.33 -5.27
CA ALA A 258 5.09 7.53 -5.12
C ALA A 258 4.79 6.14 -4.53
N GLU A 259 3.85 6.04 -3.58
CA GLU A 259 3.36 4.76 -3.08
C GLU A 259 2.77 3.92 -4.21
N LEU A 260 1.85 4.49 -5.01
CA LEU A 260 1.28 3.77 -6.15
C LEU A 260 2.38 3.26 -7.09
N MET A 261 3.40 4.08 -7.39
CA MET A 261 4.49 3.69 -8.27
C MET A 261 5.39 2.58 -7.69
N ILE A 262 5.54 2.49 -6.37
CA ILE A 262 6.19 1.35 -5.70
C ILE A 262 5.40 0.06 -5.94
N TYR A 263 4.07 0.09 -5.89
CA TYR A 263 3.26 -1.11 -6.14
C TYR A 263 3.24 -1.48 -7.63
N VAL A 264 3.23 -0.49 -8.51
CA VAL A 264 3.40 -0.70 -9.97
C VAL A 264 4.76 -1.31 -10.28
N SER A 265 5.83 -0.90 -9.61
CA SER A 265 7.17 -1.49 -9.82
C SER A 265 7.21 -2.97 -9.43
N MET A 266 6.48 -3.37 -8.39
CA MET A 266 6.30 -4.78 -8.03
C MET A 266 5.48 -5.53 -9.09
N ALA A 267 4.48 -4.90 -9.71
CA ALA A 267 3.72 -5.48 -10.83
C ALA A 267 4.59 -5.73 -12.07
N VAL A 268 5.47 -4.77 -12.38
CA VAL A 268 6.49 -4.88 -13.43
C VAL A 268 7.45 -6.03 -13.11
N THR A 269 7.85 -6.17 -11.83
CA THR A 269 8.74 -7.25 -11.38
C THR A 269 8.09 -8.63 -11.54
N PHE A 270 6.76 -8.71 -11.45
CA PHE A 270 5.97 -9.88 -11.82
C PHE A 270 5.74 -10.08 -13.33
N GLY A 271 6.44 -9.32 -14.18
CA GLY A 271 6.35 -9.44 -15.63
C GLY A 271 5.04 -8.92 -16.22
N PHE A 272 4.33 -8.00 -15.55
CA PHE A 272 3.06 -7.39 -16.00
C PHE A 272 1.85 -8.34 -16.12
N HIS A 273 2.02 -9.65 -16.01
CA HIS A 273 0.95 -10.62 -16.25
C HIS A 273 0.25 -11.10 -14.97
N ASN A 274 0.76 -10.73 -13.78
CA ASN A 274 0.18 -11.18 -12.53
C ASN A 274 -1.12 -10.42 -12.18
N LEU A 275 -2.26 -11.01 -12.55
CA LEU A 275 -3.59 -10.46 -12.28
C LEU A 275 -3.83 -10.19 -10.79
N THR A 276 -3.44 -11.12 -9.92
CA THR A 276 -3.65 -10.98 -8.47
C THR A 276 -2.94 -9.73 -7.95
N TRP A 277 -1.71 -9.48 -8.40
CA TRP A 277 -0.96 -8.31 -8.01
C TRP A 277 -1.51 -7.01 -8.61
N TRP A 278 -2.01 -7.03 -9.84
CA TRP A 278 -2.72 -5.88 -10.41
C TRP A 278 -3.98 -5.49 -9.63
N LEU A 279 -4.68 -6.45 -9.00
CA LEU A 279 -5.75 -6.12 -8.06
C LEU A 279 -5.22 -5.37 -6.83
N VAL A 280 -4.04 -5.75 -6.30
CA VAL A 280 -3.39 -5.00 -5.20
C VAL A 280 -3.04 -3.58 -5.65
N VAL A 281 -2.45 -3.41 -6.84
CA VAL A 281 -2.14 -2.08 -7.41
C VAL A 281 -3.40 -1.24 -7.54
N THR A 282 -4.48 -1.82 -8.04
CA THR A 282 -5.77 -1.14 -8.23
C THR A 282 -6.40 -0.76 -6.88
N ASN A 283 -6.27 -1.63 -5.87
CA ASN A 283 -6.67 -1.32 -4.50
C ASN A 283 -5.90 -0.12 -3.94
N VAL A 284 -4.58 -0.10 -4.10
CA VAL A 284 -3.72 1.01 -3.69
C VAL A 284 -4.11 2.28 -4.43
N PHE A 285 -4.35 2.21 -5.74
CA PHE A 285 -4.78 3.36 -6.54
C PHE A 285 -6.01 4.03 -5.95
N PHE A 286 -7.10 3.29 -5.71
CA PHE A 286 -8.34 3.90 -5.21
C PHE A 286 -8.25 4.36 -3.75
N ASN A 287 -7.57 3.60 -2.89
CA ASN A 287 -7.34 4.01 -1.50
C ASN A 287 -6.54 5.32 -1.43
N GLN A 288 -5.47 5.42 -2.23
CA GLN A 288 -4.63 6.61 -2.29
C GLN A 288 -5.35 7.78 -2.98
N ALA A 289 -6.13 7.53 -4.04
CA ALA A 289 -6.94 8.55 -4.69
C ALA A 289 -7.97 9.17 -3.73
N LEU A 290 -8.68 8.36 -2.94
CA LEU A 290 -9.59 8.83 -1.90
C LEU A 290 -8.86 9.69 -0.86
N SER A 291 -7.75 9.18 -0.32
CA SER A 291 -6.94 9.90 0.68
C SER A 291 -6.37 11.22 0.14
N ALA A 292 -5.93 11.22 -1.13
CA ALA A 292 -5.40 12.39 -1.82
C ALA A 292 -6.47 13.45 -2.06
N PHE A 293 -7.66 13.03 -2.50
CA PHE A 293 -8.80 13.89 -2.74
C PHE A 293 -9.21 14.64 -1.47
N LEU A 294 -9.43 13.91 -0.36
CA LEU A 294 -9.77 14.51 0.92
C LEU A 294 -8.65 15.44 1.43
N SER A 295 -7.39 15.06 1.22
CA SER A 295 -6.24 15.90 1.56
C SER A 295 -6.18 17.19 0.73
N HIS A 296 -6.53 17.11 -0.56
CA HIS A 296 -6.56 18.25 -1.46
C HIS A 296 -7.68 19.22 -1.09
N GLN A 297 -8.89 18.71 -0.81
CA GLN A 297 -10.00 19.52 -0.30
C GLN A 297 -9.60 20.27 0.98
N PHE A 298 -8.98 19.58 1.93
CA PHE A 298 -8.49 20.20 3.16
C PHE A 298 -7.51 21.36 2.88
N TYR A 299 -6.56 21.17 1.96
CA TYR A 299 -5.60 22.23 1.65
C TYR A 299 -6.27 23.43 0.98
N LYS A 300 -7.19 23.20 0.04
CA LYS A 300 -7.94 24.26 -0.64
C LYS A 300 -8.85 25.04 0.31
N SER A 301 -9.47 24.38 1.28
CA SER A 301 -10.34 25.04 2.26
C SER A 301 -9.54 25.80 3.32
N LYS A 302 -8.36 25.28 3.70
CA LYS A 302 -7.56 25.86 4.78
C LYS A 302 -6.68 27.03 4.35
N PHE A 303 -6.15 27.00 3.13
CA PHE A 303 -5.18 27.98 2.68
C PHE A 303 -5.68 28.73 1.45
N VAL A 304 -5.99 30.02 1.62
CA VAL A 304 -6.37 30.92 0.52
C VAL A 304 -5.26 31.00 -0.54
N SER A 305 -4.00 30.93 -0.11
CA SER A 305 -2.82 30.95 -0.98
C SER A 305 -2.44 29.58 -1.57
N TYR A 306 -3.31 28.57 -1.48
CA TYR A 306 -2.98 27.24 -2.02
C TYR A 306 -2.83 27.28 -3.55
N PRO A 307 -1.75 26.71 -4.13
CA PRO A 307 -1.53 26.76 -5.57
C PRO A 307 -2.67 26.09 -6.35
N LYS A 308 -3.37 26.86 -7.18
CA LYS A 308 -4.60 26.44 -7.87
C LYS A 308 -4.35 25.43 -9.00
N HIS A 309 -3.13 25.39 -9.54
CA HIS A 309 -2.77 24.46 -10.61
C HIS A 309 -2.52 23.03 -10.11
N ARG A 310 -2.25 22.86 -8.81
CA ARG A 310 -1.99 21.54 -8.22
C ARG A 310 -3.22 20.67 -8.29
N LYS A 311 -3.01 19.40 -8.63
CA LYS A 311 -4.02 18.34 -8.60
C LYS A 311 -3.97 17.58 -7.28
N ALA A 312 -4.90 16.65 -7.06
CA ALA A 312 -4.95 15.90 -5.81
C ALA A 312 -3.85 14.82 -5.75
N PHE A 313 -3.74 14.02 -6.80
CA PHE A 313 -3.04 12.74 -6.84
C PHE A 313 -2.27 12.47 -8.14
N LEU A 314 -2.90 12.66 -9.30
CA LEU A 314 -2.33 12.44 -10.62
C LEU A 314 -1.98 13.78 -11.27
N PRO A 315 -0.71 14.03 -11.62
CA PRO A 315 -0.30 15.27 -12.25
C PRO A 315 -1.14 15.57 -13.48
N PHE A 316 -1.59 16.82 -13.60
CA PHE A 316 -2.39 17.32 -14.73
C PHE A 316 -3.78 16.69 -14.93
N LEU A 317 -4.15 15.64 -14.19
CA LEU A 317 -5.42 14.93 -14.35
C LEU A 317 -6.33 15.06 -13.12
N PHE A 318 -5.94 14.47 -11.98
CA PHE A 318 -6.81 14.28 -10.81
C PHE A 318 -6.20 14.79 -9.52
#